data_AF-A0AAD7Z8K4-F1
#
_entry.id   AF-A0AAD7Z8K4-F1
#
_cell.length_a   1.000
_cell.length_b   1.000
_cell.length_c   1.000
_cell.angle_alpha   90.00
_cell.angle_beta   90.00
_cell.angle_gamma   90.00
#
_symmetry.space_group_name_H-M   'P 1'
#
loop_
_entity.id
_entity.type
_entity.pdbx_description
1 polymer ?
#
loop_
_entity_poly.entity_id
_entity_poly.type
_entity_poly.pdbx_seq_one_letter_code
_entity_poly.pdbx_strand_id
1 'polypeptide(L)'
;KEAKKVFSGKDVDVKALLKNPQIIIEEITKIYGKMSESGPPSRPMKYPYTFSAKIAQFPLKFYVTNQWIWKYYMVSLGLCLPIFYSISKLANSPGNKAKWAEMKRKEAEEHHH
;
A
#
# COMPACT_ATOMS: atom_id res chain seq x y z
N LYS A 1 -9.84 -37.23 -40.86
CA LYS A 1 -9.15 -37.60 -39.61
C LYS A 1 -9.07 -36.34 -38.76
N GLU A 2 -10.00 -36.16 -37.84
CA GLU A 2 -10.23 -34.91 -37.10
C GLU A 2 -9.20 -34.73 -35.98
N ALA A 3 -8.65 -33.52 -35.89
CA ALA A 3 -7.79 -33.09 -34.80
C ALA A 3 -8.62 -32.83 -33.54
N LYS A 4 -8.75 -33.85 -32.68
CA LYS A 4 -9.33 -33.71 -31.33
C LYS A 4 -8.28 -33.11 -30.40
N LYS A 5 -8.36 -31.80 -30.10
CA LYS A 5 -7.48 -31.15 -29.11
C LYS A 5 -8.14 -31.20 -27.74
N VAL A 6 -7.60 -32.04 -26.87
CA VAL A 6 -8.05 -32.25 -25.49
C VAL A 6 -7.72 -31.01 -24.65
N PHE A 7 -8.73 -30.19 -24.36
CA PHE A 7 -8.67 -29.20 -23.28
C PHE A 7 -9.50 -29.76 -22.12
N SER A 8 -8.81 -30.15 -21.04
CA SER A 8 -9.42 -30.40 -19.72
C SER A 8 -10.60 -31.39 -19.69
N GLY A 9 -10.33 -32.68 -19.94
CA GLY A 9 -11.13 -33.79 -19.38
C GLY A 9 -12.62 -33.91 -19.76
N LYS A 10 -13.12 -33.13 -20.72
CA LYS A 10 -14.45 -33.31 -21.31
C LYS A 10 -14.32 -33.34 -22.83
N ASP A 11 -15.00 -34.32 -23.45
CA ASP A 11 -15.07 -34.46 -24.90
C ASP A 11 -15.88 -33.30 -25.49
N VAL A 12 -15.24 -32.16 -25.73
CA VAL A 12 -15.93 -31.01 -26.32
C VAL A 12 -15.87 -31.12 -27.84
N ASP A 13 -17.03 -31.33 -28.45
CA ASP A 13 -17.17 -31.53 -29.89
C ASP A 13 -16.94 -30.21 -30.65
N VAL A 14 -15.70 -30.02 -31.10
CA VAL A 14 -15.18 -28.77 -31.69
C VAL A 14 -16.00 -28.32 -32.92
N LYS A 15 -16.64 -29.27 -33.63
CA LYS A 15 -17.51 -28.96 -34.76
C LYS A 15 -18.84 -28.33 -34.37
N ALA A 16 -19.39 -28.70 -33.22
CA ALA A 16 -20.62 -28.10 -32.69
C ALA A 16 -20.36 -26.67 -32.18
N LEU A 17 -19.18 -26.43 -31.59
CA LEU A 17 -18.72 -25.11 -31.12
C LEU A 17 -18.56 -24.09 -32.26
N LEU A 18 -17.99 -24.49 -33.39
CA LEU A 18 -17.81 -23.60 -34.55
C LEU A 18 -19.11 -23.21 -35.24
N LYS A 19 -20.18 -24.00 -35.06
CA LYS A 19 -21.49 -23.76 -35.69
C LYS A 19 -22.33 -22.73 -34.95
N ASN A 20 -22.01 -22.44 -33.69
CA ASN A 20 -22.79 -21.53 -32.85
C ASN A 20 -21.88 -20.72 -31.87
N PRO A 21 -21.41 -19.52 -32.28
CA PRO A 21 -20.38 -18.77 -31.56
C PRO A 21 -20.83 -18.24 -30.19
N GLN A 22 -22.15 -18.17 -29.95
CA GLN A 22 -22.71 -17.69 -28.67
C GLN A 22 -22.41 -18.65 -27.51
N ILE A 23 -22.33 -19.95 -27.77
CA ILE A 23 -22.04 -20.98 -26.75
C ILE A 23 -20.61 -20.82 -26.21
N ILE A 24 -19.67 -20.42 -27.09
CA ILE A 24 -18.27 -20.19 -26.71
C ILE A 24 -18.17 -19.02 -25.74
N ILE A 25 -18.90 -17.93 -26.02
CA ILE A 25 -18.87 -16.72 -25.21
C ILE A 25 -19.45 -17.00 -23.82
N GLU A 26 -20.58 -17.72 -23.73
CA GLU A 26 -21.19 -18.07 -22.45
C GLU A 26 -20.29 -18.96 -21.58
N GLU A 27 -19.66 -19.98 -22.17
CA GLU A 27 -18.79 -20.90 -21.42
C GLU A 27 -17.51 -20.19 -20.96
N ILE A 28 -16.95 -19.30 -21.79
CA ILE A 28 -15.83 -18.43 -21.42
C ILE A 28 -16.26 -17.49 -20.29
N THR A 29 -17.37 -16.77 -20.41
CA THR A 29 -17.88 -15.87 -19.37
C THR A 29 -18.10 -16.60 -18.04
N LYS A 30 -18.59 -17.84 -18.09
CA LYS A 30 -18.78 -18.70 -16.92
C LYS A 30 -17.46 -19.11 -16.27
N ILE A 31 -16.43 -19.43 -17.06
CA ILE A 31 -15.09 -19.75 -16.57
C ILE A 31 -14.45 -18.52 -15.92
N TYR A 32 -14.51 -17.35 -16.57
CA TYR A 32 -13.96 -16.10 -16.04
C TYR A 32 -14.70 -15.62 -14.80
N GLY A 33 -16.03 -15.78 -14.74
CA GLY A 33 -16.83 -15.49 -13.55
C GLY A 33 -16.41 -16.31 -12.33
N LYS A 34 -16.17 -17.61 -12.53
CA LYS A 34 -15.77 -18.54 -11.46
C LYS A 34 -14.37 -18.29 -10.89
N MET A 35 -13.45 -17.72 -11.69
CA MET A 35 -12.10 -17.35 -11.23
C MET A 35 -12.12 -16.12 -10.31
N SER A 36 -13.09 -15.21 -10.50
CA SER A 36 -13.18 -13.97 -9.71
C SER A 36 -13.71 -14.19 -8.28
N GLU A 37 -14.37 -15.33 -8.02
CA GLU A 37 -14.88 -15.72 -6.69
C GLU A 37 -13.82 -16.43 -5.84
N SER A 38 -12.55 -16.03 -5.94
CA SER A 38 -11.56 -16.41 -4.91
C SER A 38 -11.84 -15.63 -3.63
N GLY A 39 -12.85 -16.07 -2.89
CA GLY A 39 -13.14 -15.62 -1.54
C GLY A 39 -11.90 -15.79 -0.64
N PRO A 40 -11.88 -15.14 0.54
CA PRO A 40 -10.76 -15.22 1.46
C PRO A 40 -10.38 -16.69 1.69
N PRO A 41 -9.08 -17.04 1.69
CA PRO A 41 -8.63 -18.42 1.73
C PRO A 41 -9.28 -19.13 2.92
N SER A 42 -10.04 -20.19 2.62
CA SER A 42 -10.84 -20.99 3.57
C SER A 42 -10.03 -21.46 4.79
N ARG A 43 -8.70 -21.55 4.66
CA ARG A 43 -7.78 -21.79 5.78
C ARG A 43 -6.64 -20.76 5.79
N PRO A 44 -6.67 -19.74 6.67
CA PRO A 44 -5.53 -18.84 6.82
C PRO A 44 -4.29 -19.61 7.31
N MET A 45 -3.10 -19.23 6.83
CA MET A 45 -1.84 -19.82 7.28
C MET A 45 -1.57 -19.42 8.73
N LYS A 46 -1.11 -20.37 9.55
CA LYS A 46 -0.78 -20.12 10.97
C LYS A 46 0.36 -19.10 11.14
N TYR A 47 1.37 -19.15 10.28
CA TYR A 47 2.50 -18.22 10.25
C TYR A 47 2.73 -17.74 8.81
N PRO A 48 2.17 -16.60 8.41
CA PRO A 48 2.44 -16.01 7.10
C PRO A 48 3.92 -15.59 7.01
N TYR A 49 4.68 -16.23 6.12
CA TYR A 49 6.09 -15.94 5.87
C TYR A 49 6.29 -14.81 4.85
N THR A 50 5.24 -14.39 4.14
CA THR A 50 5.27 -13.27 3.18
C THR A 50 4.54 -12.05 3.73
N PHE A 51 5.06 -10.87 3.41
CA PHE A 51 4.50 -9.59 3.88
C PHE A 51 3.07 -9.37 3.38
N SER A 52 2.77 -9.78 2.15
CA SER A 52 1.42 -9.74 1.58
C SER A 52 0.44 -10.64 2.35
N ALA A 53 0.84 -11.87 2.72
CA ALA A 53 0.00 -12.76 3.51
C ALA A 53 -0.24 -12.22 4.93
N LYS A 54 0.74 -11.54 5.53
CA LYS A 54 0.56 -10.84 6.82
C LYS A 54 -0.50 -9.75 6.72
N ILE A 55 -0.47 -8.92 5.68
CA ILE A 55 -1.45 -7.84 5.51
C ILE A 55 -2.86 -8.40 5.22
N ALA A 56 -2.95 -9.44 4.40
CA ALA A 56 -4.23 -10.05 4.04
C ALA A 56 -4.91 -10.75 5.24
N GLN A 57 -4.13 -11.35 6.13
CA GLN A 57 -4.65 -12.07 7.30
C GLN A 57 -4.86 -11.17 8.51
N PHE A 58 -4.06 -10.11 8.66
CA PHE A 58 -4.17 -9.17 9.76
C PHE A 58 -4.68 -7.82 9.27
N PRO A 59 -5.99 -7.54 9.42
CA PRO A 59 -6.54 -6.27 8.97
C PRO A 59 -5.86 -5.13 9.74
N LEU A 60 -5.13 -4.26 9.04
CA LEU A 60 -4.43 -3.11 9.62
C LEU A 60 -5.35 -2.24 10.48
N LYS A 61 -6.63 -2.18 10.12
CA LYS A 61 -7.70 -1.53 10.89
C LYS A 61 -7.81 -2.05 12.33
N PHE A 62 -7.61 -3.36 12.55
CA PHE A 62 -7.65 -3.96 13.89
C PHE A 62 -6.52 -3.44 14.78
N TYR A 63 -5.31 -3.28 14.26
CA TYR A 63 -4.19 -2.73 15.04
C TYR A 63 -4.38 -1.25 15.35
N VAL A 64 -4.84 -0.46 14.39
CA VAL A 64 -5.02 0.99 14.59
C VAL A 64 -6.16 1.30 15.57
N THR A 65 -7.21 0.47 15.60
CA THR A 65 -8.38 0.71 16.48
C THR A 65 -8.17 0.20 17.91
N ASN A 66 -7.56 -0.98 18.06
CA ASN A 66 -7.38 -1.61 19.37
C ASN A 66 -6.13 -1.14 20.11
N GLN A 67 -5.06 -0.75 19.40
CA GLN A 67 -3.89 -0.21 20.08
C GLN A 67 -4.04 1.27 20.40
N TRP A 68 -3.99 1.56 21.69
CA TRP A 68 -3.93 2.91 22.24
C TRP A 68 -2.74 3.72 21.69
N ILE A 69 -1.61 3.06 21.38
CA ILE A 69 -0.40 3.72 20.86
C ILE A 69 -0.70 4.57 19.62
N TRP A 70 -1.49 4.07 18.67
CA TRP A 70 -1.77 4.78 17.42
C TRP A 70 -2.67 6.00 17.64
N LYS A 71 -3.57 5.93 18.63
CA LYS A 71 -4.41 7.08 19.01
C LYS A 71 -3.55 8.20 19.59
N TYR A 72 -2.71 7.88 20.57
CA TYR A 72 -1.85 8.88 21.20
C TYR A 72 -0.72 9.36 20.29
N TYR A 73 -0.18 8.51 19.43
CA TYR A 73 0.89 8.91 18.50
C TYR A 73 0.43 9.99 17.52
N MET A 74 -0.78 9.84 16.95
CA MET A 74 -1.35 10.83 16.04
C MET A 74 -1.70 12.14 16.75
N VAL A 75 -2.23 12.06 17.98
CA VAL A 75 -2.49 13.24 18.82
C VAL A 75 -1.18 13.97 19.16
N SER A 76 -0.15 13.23 19.59
CA SER A 76 1.17 13.79 19.91
C SER A 76 1.84 14.42 18.70
N LEU A 77 1.78 13.80 17.52
CA LEU A 77 2.27 14.40 16.28
C LEU A 77 1.51 15.70 15.96
N GLY A 78 0.18 15.68 16.07
CA GLY A 78 -0.66 16.85 15.85
C GLY A 78 -0.34 18.01 16.80
N LEU A 79 0.02 17.72 18.05
CA LEU A 79 0.43 18.74 19.03
C LEU A 79 1.88 19.19 18.83
N CYS A 80 2.80 18.28 18.51
CA CYS A 80 4.21 18.60 18.28
C CYS A 80 4.41 19.53 17.08
N LEU A 81 3.72 19.26 15.97
CA LEU A 81 3.89 20.02 14.72
C LEU A 81 3.73 21.55 14.90
N PRO A 82 2.65 22.08 15.49
CA PRO A 82 2.50 23.53 15.69
C PRO A 82 3.47 24.09 16.74
N ILE A 83 3.83 23.31 17.76
CA ILE A 83 4.81 23.72 18.78
C ILE A 83 6.17 23.93 18.12
N PHE A 84 6.65 22.92 17.38
CA PHE A 84 7.91 22.99 16.66
C PHE A 84 7.89 24.07 15.58
N TYR A 85 6.80 24.21 14.83
CA TYR A 85 6.65 25.29 13.85
C TYR A 85 6.79 26.68 14.49
N SER A 86 6.18 26.89 15.65
CA SER A 86 6.26 28.16 16.38
C SER A 86 7.68 28.46 16.85
N ILE A 87 8.38 27.45 17.41
CA ILE A 87 9.78 27.57 17.81
C ILE A 87 10.67 27.86 16.60
N SER A 88 10.50 27.12 15.50
CA SER A 88 11.25 27.31 14.26
C SER A 88 11.04 28.71 13.67
N LYS A 89 9.83 29.26 13.74
CA LYS A 89 9.53 30.62 13.27
C LYS A 89 10.21 31.69 14.11
N LEU A 90 10.21 31.53 15.44
CA LEU A 90 10.89 32.44 16.36
C LEU A 90 12.42 32.40 16.18
N ALA A 91 12.99 31.20 16.08
CA ALA A 91 14.42 31.01 15.84
C ALA A 91 14.87 31.65 14.51
N ASN A 92 14.03 31.56 13.47
CA ASN A 92 14.32 32.11 12.13
C ASN A 92 13.88 33.57 11.93
N SER A 93 13.56 34.30 13.00
CA SER A 93 13.24 35.72 12.90
C SER A 93 14.39 36.52 12.27
N PRO A 94 14.09 37.56 11.47
CA PRO A 94 15.11 38.31 10.73
C PRO A 94 16.16 38.95 11.66
N GLY A 95 15.75 39.35 12.87
CA GLY A 95 16.67 39.87 13.89
C GLY A 95 17.65 38.82 14.43
N ASN A 96 17.20 37.57 14.64
CA ASN A 96 18.08 36.50 15.09
C ASN A 96 19.04 36.06 13.98
N LYS A 97 18.57 36.03 12.74
CA LYS A 97 19.43 35.77 11.57
C LYS A 97 20.50 36.83 11.39
N ALA A 98 20.15 38.11 11.56
CA ALA A 98 21.10 39.21 11.48
C ALA A 98 22.18 39.13 12.58
N LYS A 99 21.77 38.84 13.83
CA LYS A 99 22.71 38.63 14.94
C LYS A 99 23.64 37.43 14.71
N TRP A 100 23.09 36.32 14.21
CA TRP A 100 23.90 35.14 13.88
C TRP A 100 24.89 35.43 12.75
N ALA A 101 24.47 36.18 11.72
CA ALA A 101 25.35 36.61 10.63
C ALA A 101 26.46 37.55 11.13
N GLU A 102 26.16 38.46 12.05
CA GLU A 102 27.15 39.36 12.65
C GLU A 102 28.16 38.59 13.51
N MET A 103 27.70 37.64 14.34
CA MET A 103 28.58 36.73 15.08
C MET A 103 29.49 35.94 14.15
N LYS A 104 28.94 35.38 13.07
CA LYS A 104 29.73 34.64 12.08
C LYS A 104 30.74 35.52 11.35
N ARG A 105 30.43 36.80 11.13
CA ARG A 105 31.36 37.75 10.53
C ARG A 105 32.52 38.07 11.48
N LYS A 106 32.23 38.29 12.77
CA LYS A 106 33.25 38.49 13.81
C LYS A 106 34.14 37.27 14.01
N GLU A 107 33.53 36.07 14.07
CA GLU A 107 34.29 34.81 14.14
C GLU A 107 35.19 34.62 12.91
N ALA A 108 34.69 34.91 11.71
CA ALA A 108 35.50 34.83 10.50
C ALA A 108 36.68 35.82 10.54
N GLU A 109 36.43 37.07 10.93
CA GLU A 109 37.46 38.10 11.10
C GLU A 109 38.53 37.64 12.12
N GLU A 110 38.14 37.10 13.27
CA GLU A 110 39.05 36.55 14.29
C GLU A 110 39.87 35.34 13.82
N HIS A 111 39.29 34.48 12.95
CA HIS A 111 39.97 33.32 12.38
C HIS A 111 40.88 33.65 11.18
N HIS A 112 40.82 34.87 10.66
CA HIS A 112 41.68 35.36 9.57
C HIS A 112 42.91 36.14 10.06
N HIS A 113 43.15 36.19 11.38
CA HIS A 113 44.33 36.79 12.03
C HIS A 113 45.35 35.74 12.50
#